data_AF-A0A5K7ZG88-F1
#
_entry.id   AF-A0A5K7ZG88-F1
#
_cell.length_a   1.000
_cell.length_b   1.000
_cell.length_c   1.000
_cell.angle_alpha   90.00
_cell.angle_beta   90.00
_cell.angle_gamma   90.00
#
_symmetry.space_group_name_H-M   'P 1'
#
loop_
_entity.id
_entity.type
_entity.pdbx_description
1 polymer ?
#
loop_
_entity_poly.entity_id
_entity_poly.type
_entity_poly.pdbx_seq_one_letter_code
_entity_poly.pdbx_strand_id
1 'polypeptide(L)'
;MNFQELAEELGLEEEDYRELIELFMETGQADLSQLKTALDAGDAETVSRRAHTLCGSSGNMRLMKLHETAKRIELAADDGRLDNLSDDLNALEEGFANIARSLQG
;
A
#
# COMPACT_ATOMS: atom_id res chain seq x y z
N MET A 1 1.34 6.75 -13.79
CA MET A 1 2.34 5.78 -13.34
C MET A 1 3.08 5.28 -14.58
N ASN A 2 4.39 5.09 -14.54
CA ASN A 2 5.16 4.57 -15.67
C ASN A 2 5.59 3.13 -15.34
N PHE A 3 4.86 2.14 -15.85
CA PHE A 3 5.13 0.73 -15.54
C PHE A 3 6.46 0.27 -16.14
N GLN A 4 6.84 0.77 -17.31
CA GLN A 4 8.10 0.43 -17.96
C GLN A 4 9.32 0.80 -17.10
N GLU A 5 9.36 2.02 -16.59
CA GLU A 5 10.46 2.51 -15.74
C GLU A 5 10.59 1.72 -14.44
N LEU A 6 9.46 1.38 -13.81
CA LEU A 6 9.45 0.58 -12.57
C LEU A 6 9.82 -0.89 -12.83
N ALA A 7 9.45 -1.44 -13.99
CA ALA A 7 9.86 -2.76 -14.42
C ALA A 7 11.39 -2.82 -14.64
N GLU A 8 11.97 -1.81 -15.29
CA GLU A 8 13.42 -1.70 -15.50
C GLU A 8 14.21 -1.66 -14.18
N GLU A 9 13.71 -0.97 -13.15
CA GLU A 9 14.32 -0.95 -11.81
C GLU A 9 14.33 -2.34 -11.13
N LEU A 10 13.44 -3.23 -11.53
CA LEU A 10 13.34 -4.61 -11.06
C LEU A 10 14.01 -5.60 -12.02
N GLY A 11 14.50 -5.14 -13.18
CA GLY A 11 15.03 -6.00 -14.24
C GLY A 11 13.98 -6.89 -14.89
N LEU A 12 12.74 -6.41 -14.99
CA LEU A 12 11.59 -7.11 -15.55
C LEU A 12 11.13 -6.48 -16.86
N GLU A 13 10.38 -7.24 -17.65
CA GLU A 13 9.59 -6.68 -18.75
C GLU A 13 8.33 -5.99 -18.21
N GLU A 14 7.78 -5.02 -18.95
CA GLU A 14 6.59 -4.27 -18.51
C GLU A 14 5.38 -5.19 -18.28
N GLU A 15 5.19 -6.20 -19.13
CA GLU A 15 4.09 -7.16 -19.04
C GLU A 15 4.18 -7.97 -17.73
N ASP A 16 5.34 -8.55 -17.42
CA ASP A 16 5.59 -9.28 -16.16
C ASP A 16 5.35 -8.38 -14.94
N TYR A 17 5.81 -7.13 -14.98
CA TYR A 17 5.60 -6.21 -13.88
C TYR A 17 4.12 -5.85 -13.70
N ARG A 18 3.35 -5.71 -14.79
CA ARG A 18 1.90 -5.47 -14.70
C ARG A 18 1.19 -6.65 -14.04
N GLU A 19 1.54 -7.90 -14.37
CA GLU A 19 0.98 -9.09 -13.69
C GLU A 19 1.30 -9.09 -12.18
N LEU A 20 2.53 -8.73 -11.80
CA LEU A 20 2.91 -8.59 -10.39
C LEU A 20 2.12 -7.49 -9.68
N ILE A 21 1.87 -6.36 -10.35
CA ILE A 21 1.06 -5.27 -9.81
C ILE A 21 -0.40 -5.71 -9.65
N GLU A 22 -0.96 -6.48 -10.56
CA GLU A 22 -2.32 -7.03 -10.41
C GLU A 22 -2.43 -7.92 -9.17
N LEU A 23 -1.46 -8.82 -8.95
CA LEU A 23 -1.40 -9.65 -7.75
C LEU A 23 -1.21 -8.83 -6.46
N PHE A 24 -0.36 -7.80 -6.52
CA PHE A 24 -0.21 -6.84 -5.43
C PHE A 24 -1.52 -6.12 -5.13
N MET A 25 -2.29 -5.71 -6.15
CA MET A 25 -3.56 -5.01 -5.99
C MET A 25 -4.63 -5.90 -5.37
N GLU A 26 -4.67 -7.19 -5.69
CA GLU A 26 -5.62 -8.14 -5.09
C GLU A 26 -5.35 -8.32 -3.59
N THR A 27 -4.10 -8.62 -3.24
CA THR A 27 -3.70 -8.85 -1.84
C THR A 27 -3.70 -7.57 -1.02
N GLY A 28 -3.19 -6.47 -1.58
CA GLY A 28 -3.11 -5.17 -0.91
C GLY A 28 -4.48 -4.54 -0.64
N GLN A 29 -5.49 -4.74 -1.49
CA GLN A 29 -6.86 -4.27 -1.21
C GLN A 29 -7.46 -4.96 0.02
N ALA A 30 -7.19 -6.26 0.19
CA ALA A 30 -7.65 -7.00 1.37
C ALA A 30 -6.97 -6.49 2.65
N ASP A 31 -5.67 -6.19 2.61
CA ASP A 31 -4.96 -5.61 3.74
C ASP A 31 -5.41 -4.18 4.06
N LEU A 32 -5.65 -3.34 3.04
CA LEU A 32 -6.17 -1.98 3.21
C LEU A 32 -7.56 -1.98 3.88
N SER A 33 -8.45 -2.86 3.44
CA SER A 33 -9.78 -3.02 4.04
C SER A 33 -9.73 -3.43 5.51
N GLN A 34 -8.83 -4.36 5.85
CA GLN A 34 -8.60 -4.79 7.23
C GLN A 34 -7.96 -3.71 8.09
N LEU A 35 -7.01 -2.95 7.53
CA LEU A 35 -6.39 -1.80 8.19
C LEU A 35 -7.44 -0.75 8.55
N LYS A 36 -8.34 -0.41 7.61
CA LYS A 36 -9.45 0.52 7.84
C LYS A 36 -10.39 0.06 8.95
N THR A 37 -10.79 -1.21 8.91
CA THR A 37 -11.65 -1.81 9.94
C THR A 37 -10.98 -1.78 11.31
N ALA A 38 -9.68 -2.03 11.38
CA ALA A 38 -8.92 -2.00 12.63
C ALA A 38 -8.75 -0.57 13.17
N LEU A 39 -8.57 0.43 12.30
CA LEU A 39 -8.57 1.85 12.69
C LEU A 39 -9.91 2.25 13.33
N ASP A 40 -11.03 1.89 12.69
CA ASP A 40 -12.38 2.18 13.22
C ASP A 40 -12.64 1.49 14.57
N ALA A 41 -12.01 0.33 14.81
CA ALA A 41 -12.10 -0.41 16.06
C ALA A 41 -11.09 0.02 17.14
N GLY A 42 -10.12 0.90 16.81
CA GLY A 42 -9.02 1.27 17.70
C GLY A 42 -8.01 0.15 17.96
N ASP A 43 -7.92 -0.85 17.09
CA ASP A 43 -7.02 -2.00 17.21
C ASP A 43 -5.64 -1.68 16.63
N ALA A 44 -4.79 -1.05 17.44
CA ALA A 44 -3.46 -0.62 17.02
C ALA A 44 -2.55 -1.77 16.57
N GLU A 45 -2.66 -2.95 17.19
CA GLU A 45 -1.87 -4.13 16.82
C GLU A 45 -2.20 -4.59 15.40
N THR A 46 -3.50 -4.69 15.07
CA THR A 46 -3.90 -5.07 13.71
C THR A 46 -3.56 -3.98 12.70
N VAL A 47 -3.71 -2.69 13.04
CA VAL A 47 -3.30 -1.58 12.16
C VAL A 47 -1.81 -1.67 11.83
N SER A 48 -0.94 -1.80 12.85
CA SER A 48 0.51 -1.92 12.65
C SER A 48 0.84 -3.10 11.73
N ARG A 49 0.28 -4.29 12.03
CA ARG A 49 0.56 -5.50 11.24
C ARG A 49 0.14 -5.36 9.77
N ARG A 50 -1.05 -4.80 9.50
CA ARG A 50 -1.53 -4.61 8.12
C ARG A 50 -0.74 -3.54 7.38
N ALA A 51 -0.41 -2.44 8.07
CA ALA A 51 0.44 -1.39 7.51
C ALA A 51 1.84 -1.91 7.19
N HIS A 52 2.43 -2.75 8.05
CA HIS A 52 3.72 -3.41 7.80
C HIS A 52 3.68 -4.29 6.54
N THR A 53 2.62 -5.10 6.37
CA THR A 53 2.46 -5.91 5.16
C THR A 53 2.36 -5.05 3.90
N LEU A 54 1.54 -4.00 3.92
CA LEU A 54 1.40 -3.05 2.80
C LEU A 54 2.69 -2.30 2.50
N CYS A 55 3.44 -1.93 3.53
CA CYS A 55 4.74 -1.28 3.44
C CYS A 55 5.75 -2.18 2.71
N GLY A 56 5.87 -3.45 3.15
CA GLY A 56 6.79 -4.42 2.54
C GLY A 56 6.42 -4.73 1.09
N SER A 57 5.15 -5.01 0.80
CA SER A 57 4.69 -5.33 -0.54
C SER A 57 4.83 -4.14 -1.50
N SER A 58 4.51 -2.92 -1.06
CA SER A 58 4.70 -1.70 -1.86
C SER A 58 6.18 -1.43 -2.17
N GLY A 59 7.08 -1.66 -1.20
CA GLY A 59 8.53 -1.49 -1.39
C GLY A 59 9.12 -2.48 -2.39
N ASN A 60 8.66 -3.74 -2.35
CA ASN A 60 9.05 -4.76 -3.32
C ASN A 60 8.66 -4.38 -4.75
N MET A 61 7.56 -3.66 -4.91
CA MET A 61 7.04 -3.19 -6.20
C MET A 61 7.56 -1.80 -6.60
N ARG A 62 8.51 -1.20 -5.87
CA ARG A 62 9.00 0.18 -6.10
C ARG A 62 7.93 1.27 -6.01
N LEU A 63 6.81 0.98 -5.34
CA LEU A 63 5.71 1.93 -5.12
C LEU A 63 6.02 2.83 -3.91
N MET A 64 7.09 3.63 -4.02
CA MET A 64 7.69 4.31 -2.86
C MET A 64 6.72 5.24 -2.11
N LYS A 65 5.80 5.91 -2.81
CA LYS A 65 4.78 6.74 -2.15
C LYS A 65 3.81 5.94 -1.28
N LEU A 66 3.40 4.75 -1.74
CA LEU A 66 2.57 3.84 -0.95
C LEU A 66 3.37 3.24 0.22
N HIS A 67 4.62 2.85 -0.05
CA HIS A 67 5.53 2.35 0.98
C HIS A 67 5.69 3.34 2.13
N GLU A 68 6.02 4.60 1.83
CA GLU A 68 6.21 5.64 2.85
C GLU A 68 4.93 5.92 3.63
N THR A 69 3.78 5.93 2.96
CA THR A 69 2.49 6.18 3.61
C THR A 69 2.09 5.03 4.54
N ALA A 70 2.22 3.78 4.07
CA ALA A 70 2.03 2.61 4.92
C ALA A 70 3.00 2.59 6.10
N LYS A 71 4.26 3.01 5.89
CA LYS A 71 5.25 3.08 6.96
C LYS A 71 4.90 4.11 8.04
N ARG A 72 4.33 5.27 7.67
CA ARG A 72 3.86 6.26 8.64
C ARG A 72 2.73 5.70 9.50
N ILE A 73 1.77 5.00 8.89
CA ILE A 73 0.68 4.33 9.60
C ILE A 73 1.22 3.26 10.55
N GLU A 74 2.15 2.42 10.09
CA GLU A 74 2.80 1.37 10.90
C GLU A 74 3.46 1.98 12.15
N LEU A 75 4.31 3.00 11.97
CA LEU A 75 5.03 3.63 13.08
C LEU A 75 4.10 4.32 14.08
N ALA A 76 3.03 4.97 13.58
CA ALA A 76 2.05 5.61 14.45
C ALA A 76 1.27 4.59 15.28
N ALA A 77 0.88 3.47 14.66
CA ALA A 77 0.19 2.38 15.34
C ALA A 77 1.09 1.66 16.37
N ASP A 78 2.37 1.46 16.06
CA ASP A 78 3.37 0.92 17.00
C ASP A 78 3.52 1.80 18.26
N ASP A 79 3.41 3.12 18.09
CA ASP A 79 3.41 4.09 19.19
C ASP A 79 2.04 4.24 19.89
N GLY A 80 1.03 3.46 19.48
CA GLY A 80 -0.34 3.55 20.02
C GLY A 80 -1.09 4.83 19.63
N ARG A 81 -0.62 5.54 18.59
CA ARG A 81 -1.17 6.81 18.11
C ARG A 81 -2.02 6.59 16.87
N LEU A 82 -3.28 6.25 17.06
CA LEU A 82 -4.25 6.11 15.96
C LEU A 82 -4.97 7.42 15.64
N ASP A 83 -4.89 8.39 16.55
CA ASP A 83 -5.50 9.70 16.40
C ASP A 83 -4.76 10.45 15.27
N ASN A 84 -5.50 10.82 14.21
CA ASN A 84 -5.02 11.54 13.03
C ASN A 84 -4.39 10.71 11.88
N LEU A 85 -4.72 9.42 11.77
CA LEU A 85 -4.31 8.61 10.61
C LEU A 85 -5.23 8.75 9.38
N SER A 86 -6.26 9.60 9.44
CA SER A 86 -7.23 9.77 8.35
C SER A 86 -6.60 10.26 7.05
N ASP A 87 -5.65 11.20 7.10
CA ASP A 87 -4.99 11.72 5.91
C ASP A 87 -4.09 10.67 5.26
N ASP A 88 -3.33 9.91 6.08
CA ASP A 88 -2.49 8.82 5.57
C ASP A 88 -3.34 7.67 5.00
N LEU A 89 -4.48 7.34 5.63
CA LEU A 89 -5.42 6.35 5.13
C LEU A 89 -5.99 6.76 3.77
N ASN A 90 -6.46 8.01 3.65
CA ASN A 90 -6.98 8.56 2.39
C ASN A 90 -5.90 8.53 1.30
N ALA A 91 -4.66 8.90 1.63
CA ALA A 91 -3.54 8.84 0.70
C ALA A 91 -3.23 7.40 0.25
N LEU A 92 -3.39 6.40 1.13
CA LEU A 92 -3.26 4.99 0.77
C LEU A 92 -4.37 4.58 -0.21
N GLU A 93 -5.63 4.89 0.11
CA GLU A 93 -6.80 4.60 -0.73
C GLU A 93 -6.66 5.23 -2.13
N GLU A 94 -6.25 6.50 -2.20
CA GLU A 94 -5.99 7.20 -3.46
C GLU A 94 -4.85 6.55 -4.25
N GLY A 95 -3.78 6.11 -3.57
CA GLY A 95 -2.67 5.40 -4.19
C GLY A 95 -3.12 4.11 -4.88
N PHE A 96 -3.90 3.27 -4.20
CA PHE A 96 -4.50 2.07 -4.78
C PHE A 96 -5.42 2.42 -5.97
N ALA A 97 -6.29 3.42 -5.83
CA ALA A 97 -7.17 3.86 -6.91
C ALA A 97 -6.42 4.39 -8.14
N ASN A 98 -5.28 5.06 -7.94
CA ASN A 98 -4.42 5.54 -9.01
C ASN A 98 -3.75 4.37 -9.77
N ILE A 99 -3.30 3.33 -9.06
CA ILE A 99 -2.73 2.13 -9.68
C ILE A 99 -3.80 1.39 -10.48
N ALA A 100 -4.99 1.17 -9.90
CA ALA A 100 -6.10 0.52 -10.58
C ALA A 100 -6.48 1.21 -11.90
N ARG A 101 -6.53 2.55 -11.91
CA ARG A 101 -6.75 3.34 -13.14
C ARG A 101 -5.62 3.21 -14.15
N SER A 102 -4.37 3.09 -13.68
CA SER A 102 -3.21 2.94 -14.56
C SER A 102 -3.16 1.56 -15.23
N LEU A 103 -3.63 0.51 -14.56
CA LEU A 103 -3.70 -0.85 -15.12
C LEU A 103 -4.72 -0.99 -16.26
N GLN A 104 -5.79 -0.19 -16.24
CA GLN A 104 -6.86 -0.23 -17.24
C GLN A 104 -6.55 0.58 -18.51
N GLY A 105 -5.43 1.31 -18.53
CA GLY A 105 -4.98 2.15 -19.64
C GLY A 105 -3.72 1.60 -20.30
#